data_AF-A0A524PFW2-F1
#
_entry.id   AF-A0A524PFW2-F1
#
_cell.length_a   1.000
_cell.length_b   1.000
_cell.length_c   1.000
_cell.angle_alpha   90.00
_cell.angle_beta   90.00
_cell.angle_gamma   90.00
#
_symmetry.space_group_name_H-M   'P 1'
#
loop_
_entity.id
_entity.type
_entity.pdbx_description
1 polymer ?
#
loop_
_entity_poly.entity_id
_entity_poly.type
_entity_poly.pdbx_seq_one_letter_code
_entity_poly.pdbx_strand_id
1 'polypeptide(L)'
;MSEISIPVVTCVQSTGSYGRFSAEPLDIGFGVTLGNAMRRVLLSSLPGAAVTWVKVEGIQHEFSTIPHVREDVLEFLLNVKEIRMRPVTQQEGKLFLDIETEGVVCAADIQPSIDFQVVNGELCLANLDSDEAKLHVEFNV
;
A
#
# COMPACT_ATOMS: atom_id res chain seq x y z
N MET A 1 -46.45 -1.35 20.52
CA MET A 1 -45.24 -0.73 19.94
C MET A 1 -44.07 -1.51 20.51
N SER A 2 -43.37 -2.26 19.67
CA SER A 2 -42.14 -2.96 20.06
C SER A 2 -41.12 -1.94 20.52
N GLU A 3 -40.46 -2.18 21.65
CA GLU A 3 -39.35 -1.37 22.13
C GLU A 3 -38.28 -1.32 21.04
N ILE A 4 -37.95 -0.12 20.57
CA ILE A 4 -36.85 0.09 19.63
C ILE A 4 -35.56 -0.17 20.41
N SER A 5 -34.94 -1.33 20.22
CA SER A 5 -33.64 -1.59 20.83
C SER A 5 -32.59 -0.74 20.14
N ILE A 6 -31.90 0.10 20.89
CA ILE A 6 -30.82 0.94 20.35
C ILE A 6 -29.60 0.03 20.14
N PRO A 7 -29.09 -0.13 18.91
CA PRO A 7 -27.91 -0.95 18.66
C PRO A 7 -26.68 -0.35 19.31
N VAL A 8 -25.89 -1.18 19.99
CA VAL A 8 -24.60 -0.80 20.59
C VAL A 8 -23.48 -1.40 19.76
N VAL A 9 -22.48 -0.57 19.44
CA VAL A 9 -21.26 -1.01 18.76
C VAL A 9 -20.16 -1.22 19.81
N THR A 10 -19.60 -2.42 19.85
CA THR A 10 -18.50 -2.80 20.75
C THR A 10 -17.27 -3.21 19.95
N CYS A 11 -16.09 -2.77 20.41
CA CYS A 11 -14.83 -3.26 19.88
C CYS A 11 -14.53 -4.61 20.54
N VAL A 12 -14.56 -5.69 19.76
CA VAL A 12 -14.29 -7.06 20.22
C VAL A 12 -12.78 -7.31 20.29
N GLN A 13 -12.05 -6.78 19.30
CA GLN A 13 -10.60 -6.95 19.19
C GLN A 13 -10.00 -5.79 18.40
N SER A 14 -8.84 -5.31 18.83
CA SER A 14 -8.01 -4.40 18.05
C SER A 14 -6.55 -4.80 18.23
N THR A 15 -5.91 -5.23 17.14
CA THR A 15 -4.52 -5.70 17.13
C THR A 15 -3.81 -5.12 15.91
N GLY A 16 -2.87 -4.20 16.12
CA GLY A 16 -2.09 -3.59 15.03
C GLY A 16 -3.00 -2.99 13.95
N SER A 17 -2.95 -3.55 12.74
CA SER A 17 -3.76 -3.13 11.58
C SER A 17 -5.12 -3.82 11.46
N TYR A 18 -5.52 -4.66 12.41
CA TYR A 18 -6.79 -5.39 12.40
C TYR A 18 -7.72 -4.93 13.54
N GLY A 19 -9.00 -4.73 13.20
CA GLY A 19 -10.06 -4.42 14.15
C GLY A 19 -11.31 -5.26 13.90
N ARG A 20 -11.91 -5.80 14.96
CA ARG A 20 -13.18 -6.52 14.94
C ARG A 20 -14.20 -5.79 15.80
N PHE A 21 -15.34 -5.47 15.20
CA PHE A 21 -16.44 -4.76 15.85
C PHE A 21 -17.70 -5.64 15.82
N SER A 22 -18.49 -5.58 16.90
CA SER A 22 -19.82 -6.18 16.99
C SER A 22 -20.86 -5.08 17.11
N ALA A 23 -22.01 -5.23 16.46
CA ALA A 23 -23.12 -4.29 16.55
C ALA A 23 -24.41 -5.08 16.82
N GLU A 24 -25.00 -4.87 18.01
CA GLU A 24 -26.20 -5.59 18.45
C GLU A 24 -27.03 -4.79 19.46
N PRO A 25 -28.36 -5.00 19.55
CA PRO A 25 -29.19 -5.85 18.69
C PRO A 25 -29.52 -5.14 17.37
N LEU A 26 -29.67 -5.91 16.29
CA LEU A 26 -30.17 -5.40 15.00
C LEU A 26 -31.41 -6.18 14.59
N ASP A 27 -32.38 -5.48 14.01
CA ASP A 27 -33.54 -6.12 13.41
C ASP A 27 -33.14 -7.04 12.26
N ILE A 28 -33.98 -8.04 11.99
CA ILE A 28 -33.77 -9.01 10.91
C ILE A 28 -33.59 -8.25 9.58
N GLY A 29 -32.49 -8.53 8.88
CA GLY A 29 -32.13 -7.89 7.62
C GLY A 29 -31.24 -6.65 7.75
N PHE A 30 -31.27 -5.92 8.88
CA PHE A 30 -30.46 -4.71 9.06
C PHE A 30 -28.95 -5.01 9.06
N GLY A 31 -28.54 -6.17 9.57
CA GLY A 31 -27.14 -6.61 9.52
C GLY A 31 -26.57 -6.68 8.10
N VAL A 32 -27.36 -7.16 7.13
CA VAL A 32 -26.94 -7.24 5.71
C VAL A 32 -26.90 -5.84 5.09
N THR A 33 -27.91 -5.02 5.36
CA THR A 33 -27.99 -3.64 4.86
C THR A 33 -26.79 -2.81 5.34
N LEU A 34 -26.51 -2.83 6.64
CA LEU A 34 -25.40 -2.08 7.23
C LEU A 34 -24.04 -2.69 6.84
N GLY A 35 -23.89 -4.01 6.91
CA GLY A 35 -22.63 -4.69 6.62
C GLY A 35 -22.15 -4.47 5.19
N ASN A 36 -23.05 -4.56 4.20
CA ASN A 36 -22.70 -4.28 2.81
C ASN A 36 -22.33 -2.82 2.57
N ALA A 37 -23.06 -1.88 3.18
CA ALA A 37 -22.76 -0.46 3.09
C ALA A 37 -21.39 -0.15 3.70
N MET A 38 -21.13 -0.60 4.94
CA MET A 38 -19.85 -0.39 5.62
C MET A 38 -18.68 -1.03 4.87
N ARG A 39 -18.84 -2.26 4.37
CA ARG A 39 -17.80 -2.92 3.55
C ARG A 39 -17.43 -2.06 2.33
N ARG A 40 -18.41 -1.51 1.62
CA ARG A 40 -18.14 -0.64 0.47
C ARG A 40 -17.41 0.63 0.88
N VAL A 41 -17.91 1.33 1.90
CA VAL A 41 -17.29 2.58 2.39
C VAL A 41 -15.84 2.34 2.80
N LEU A 42 -15.56 1.28 3.55
CA LEU A 42 -14.21 0.96 4.01
C LEU A 42 -13.25 0.58 2.88
N LEU A 43 -13.74 -0.06 1.81
CA LEU A 43 -12.90 -0.49 0.69
C LEU A 43 -12.70 0.57 -0.39
N SER A 44 -13.65 1.51 -0.57
CA SER A 44 -13.64 2.41 -1.73
C SER A 44 -13.69 3.90 -1.43
N SER A 45 -13.90 4.31 -0.17
CA SER A 45 -14.16 5.72 0.16
C SER A 45 -13.20 6.31 1.19
N LEU A 46 -12.17 5.55 1.58
CA LEU A 46 -11.11 6.05 2.44
C LEU A 46 -10.04 6.76 1.57
N PRO A 47 -9.63 7.97 1.93
CA PRO A 47 -8.53 8.64 1.25
C PRO A 47 -7.22 7.86 1.49
N GLY A 48 -6.40 7.75 0.44
CA GLY A 48 -5.12 7.07 0.48
C GLY A 48 -4.25 7.50 -0.70
N ALA A 49 -3.00 7.04 -0.70
CA ALA A 49 -2.04 7.27 -1.76
C ALA A 49 -1.47 5.92 -2.21
N ALA A 50 -1.26 5.77 -3.52
CA ALA A 50 -0.74 4.54 -4.12
C ALA A 50 0.05 4.88 -5.38
N VAL A 51 1.05 4.07 -5.72
CA VAL A 51 1.80 4.25 -6.96
C VAL A 51 0.90 3.98 -8.16
N THR A 52 0.76 4.94 -9.07
CA THR A 52 -0.08 4.82 -10.27
C THR A 52 0.70 4.38 -11.49
N TRP A 53 1.96 4.80 -11.62
CA TRP A 53 2.89 4.30 -12.63
C TRP A 53 4.32 4.30 -12.11
N VAL A 54 5.14 3.47 -12.74
CA VAL A 54 6.56 3.29 -12.43
C VAL A 54 7.35 3.40 -13.72
N LYS A 55 8.50 4.08 -13.66
CA LYS A 55 9.48 4.12 -14.75
C LYS A 55 10.82 3.64 -14.20
N VAL A 56 11.28 2.51 -14.72
CA VAL A 56 12.59 1.93 -14.41
C VAL A 56 13.54 2.28 -15.53
N GLU A 57 14.70 2.84 -15.20
CA GLU A 57 15.70 3.21 -16.21
C GLU A 57 16.26 1.97 -16.94
N GLY A 58 16.48 2.08 -18.25
CA GLY A 58 16.99 0.98 -19.08
C GLY A 58 15.97 -0.10 -19.43
N ILE A 59 14.77 -0.06 -18.84
CA ILE A 59 13.70 -1.05 -19.06
C ILE A 59 12.67 -0.51 -20.05
N GLN A 60 12.41 -1.29 -21.11
CA GLN A 60 11.45 -0.90 -22.15
C GLN A 60 10.04 -1.46 -21.92
N HIS A 61 9.93 -2.61 -21.26
CA HIS A 61 8.66 -3.29 -21.03
C HIS A 61 8.70 -4.14 -19.76
N GLU A 62 7.52 -4.45 -19.25
CA GLU A 62 7.30 -5.15 -17.98
C GLU A 62 7.78 -6.61 -17.97
N PHE A 63 7.90 -7.26 -19.13
CA PHE A 63 8.35 -8.65 -19.24
C PHE A 63 9.87 -8.83 -19.32
N SER A 64 10.64 -7.78 -19.03
CA SER A 64 12.10 -7.83 -19.08
C SER A 64 12.70 -8.08 -17.70
N THR A 65 13.97 -8.44 -17.68
CA THR A 65 14.76 -8.58 -16.46
C THR A 65 15.50 -7.28 -16.17
N ILE A 66 15.70 -6.97 -14.89
CA ILE A 66 16.55 -5.86 -14.46
C ILE A 66 17.99 -6.39 -14.33
N PRO A 67 18.98 -5.83 -15.04
CA PRO A 67 20.37 -6.28 -14.93
C PRO A 67 20.87 -6.23 -13.49
N HIS A 68 21.53 -7.31 -13.04
CA HIS A 68 22.14 -7.42 -11.71
C HIS A 68 21.16 -7.32 -10.53
N VAL A 69 19.87 -7.53 -10.78
CA VAL A 69 18.82 -7.66 -9.77
C VAL A 69 18.23 -9.05 -9.88
N ARG A 70 17.95 -9.66 -8.73
CA ARG A 70 17.45 -11.03 -8.65
C ARG A 70 16.01 -11.17 -9.16
N GLU A 71 15.18 -10.19 -8.84
CA GLU A 71 13.78 -10.10 -9.25
C GLU A 71 13.66 -9.61 -10.70
N ASP A 72 12.64 -10.10 -11.43
CA ASP A 72 12.27 -9.51 -12.72
C ASP A 72 11.42 -8.24 -12.55
N VAL A 73 11.14 -7.54 -13.65
CA VAL A 73 10.35 -6.30 -13.59
C VAL A 73 8.93 -6.56 -13.08
N LEU A 74 8.32 -7.71 -13.35
CA LEU A 74 6.97 -8.02 -12.87
C LEU A 74 6.95 -8.22 -11.36
N GLU A 75 7.89 -9.00 -10.83
CA GLU A 75 8.06 -9.23 -9.40
C GLU A 75 8.35 -7.92 -8.66
N PHE A 76 9.24 -7.08 -9.20
CA PHE A 76 9.46 -5.73 -8.70
C PHE A 76 8.17 -4.89 -8.68
N LEU A 77 7.39 -4.88 -9.77
CA LEU A 77 6.12 -4.14 -9.84
C LEU A 77 5.07 -4.68 -8.85
N LEU A 78 5.06 -5.98 -8.56
CA LEU A 78 4.20 -6.56 -7.53
C LEU A 78 4.61 -6.09 -6.14
N ASN A 79 5.92 -6.08 -5.84
CA ASN A 79 6.43 -5.55 -4.58
C ASN A 79 6.09 -4.05 -4.41
N VAL A 80 6.22 -3.26 -5.49
CA VAL A 80 5.85 -1.83 -5.48
C VAL A 80 4.36 -1.61 -5.16
N LYS A 81 3.47 -2.50 -5.61
CA LYS A 81 2.03 -2.42 -5.26
C LYS A 81 1.76 -2.65 -3.78
N GLU A 82 2.67 -3.28 -3.05
CA GLU A 82 2.54 -3.51 -1.61
C GLU A 82 3.01 -2.31 -0.76
N ILE A 83 3.61 -1.29 -1.39
CA ILE A 83 4.02 -0.06 -0.69
C ILE A 83 2.78 0.64 -0.14
N ARG A 84 2.79 0.91 1.17
CA ARG A 84 1.74 1.62 1.90
C ARG A 84 2.19 3.04 2.16
N MET A 85 1.50 3.99 1.56
CA MET A 85 1.80 5.42 1.69
C MET A 85 0.70 6.14 2.44
N ARG A 86 1.11 7.06 3.31
CA ARG A 86 0.24 8.05 3.92
C ARG A 86 0.44 9.38 3.18
N PRO A 87 -0.60 9.94 2.53
CA PRO A 87 -0.53 11.30 2.01
C PRO A 87 -0.45 12.29 3.18
N VAL A 88 0.59 13.12 3.19
CA VAL A 88 0.75 14.26 4.09
C VAL A 88 0.03 15.48 3.50
N THR A 89 0.13 15.64 2.18
CA THR A 89 -0.62 16.62 1.39
C THR A 89 -1.61 15.90 0.47
N GLN A 90 -2.56 16.64 -0.12
CA GLN A 90 -3.53 16.12 -1.10
C GLN A 90 -3.08 16.43 -2.53
N GLN A 91 -1.76 16.46 -2.77
CA GLN A 91 -1.17 16.76 -4.07
C GLN A 91 -0.60 15.48 -4.67
N GLU A 92 -0.63 15.41 -6.00
CA GLU A 92 0.10 14.39 -6.76
C GLU A 92 1.59 14.67 -6.68
N GLY A 93 2.42 13.63 -6.74
CA GLY A 93 3.85 13.84 -6.76
C GLY A 93 4.65 12.64 -7.24
N LYS A 94 5.97 12.84 -7.24
CA LYS A 94 6.93 11.87 -7.73
C LYS A 94 7.88 11.49 -6.62
N LEU A 95 8.17 10.20 -6.54
CA LEU A 95 9.19 9.64 -5.66
C LEU A 95 10.30 9.04 -6.52
N PHE A 96 11.51 9.03 -5.98
CA PHE A 96 12.68 8.50 -6.68
C PHE A 96 13.38 7.47 -5.78
N LEU A 97 13.87 6.42 -6.40
CA LEU A 97 14.75 5.42 -5.82
C LEU A 97 16.00 5.36 -6.68
N ASP A 98 17.16 5.49 -6.04
CA ASP A 98 18.45 5.57 -6.70
C ASP A 98 19.48 4.81 -5.87
N ILE A 99 19.79 3.58 -6.31
CA ILE A 99 20.70 2.65 -5.63
C ILE A 99 21.71 2.11 -6.63
N GLU A 100 23.00 2.18 -6.28
CA GLU A 100 24.12 1.74 -7.14
C GLU A 100 25.02 0.69 -6.46
N THR A 101 24.56 0.03 -5.40
CA THR A 101 25.38 -0.90 -4.60
C THR A 101 24.66 -2.23 -4.38
N GLU A 102 25.43 -3.30 -4.18
CA GLU A 102 24.90 -4.61 -3.81
C GLU A 102 24.08 -4.53 -2.51
N GLY A 103 22.96 -5.25 -2.44
CA GLY A 103 22.18 -5.37 -1.22
C GLY A 103 20.67 -5.43 -1.42
N VAL A 104 19.97 -5.53 -0.30
CA VAL A 104 18.51 -5.53 -0.24
C VAL A 104 18.01 -4.09 -0.32
N VAL A 105 17.18 -3.79 -1.30
CA VAL A 105 16.52 -2.49 -1.47
C VAL A 105 15.13 -2.57 -0.85
N CYS A 106 14.89 -1.72 0.14
CA CYS A 106 13.65 -1.63 0.88
C CYS A 106 12.86 -0.36 0.50
N ALA A 107 11.57 -0.33 0.85
CA ALA A 107 10.73 0.85 0.63
C ALA A 107 11.20 2.08 1.43
N ALA A 108 11.97 1.88 2.50
CA ALA A 108 12.65 2.95 3.24
C ALA A 108 13.75 3.66 2.44
N ASP A 109 14.30 3.02 1.40
CA ASP A 109 15.37 3.58 0.56
C ASP A 109 14.84 4.55 -0.51
N ILE A 110 13.51 4.63 -0.66
CA ILE A 110 12.87 5.66 -1.48
C ILE A 110 13.18 7.02 -0.88
N GLN A 111 13.60 7.96 -1.74
CA GLN A 111 13.98 9.30 -1.31
C GLN A 111 12.83 10.00 -0.56
N PRO A 112 13.12 10.70 0.54
CA PRO A 112 12.10 11.31 1.37
C PRO A 112 11.35 12.40 0.60
N SER A 113 10.02 12.39 0.74
CA SER A 113 9.12 13.39 0.16
C SER A 113 8.40 14.17 1.27
N ILE A 114 8.05 15.43 0.97
CA ILE A 114 7.21 16.26 1.85
C ILE A 114 5.73 15.91 1.74
N ASP A 115 5.32 15.31 0.62
CA ASP A 115 3.92 15.06 0.28
C ASP A 115 3.47 13.67 0.73
N PHE A 116 4.39 12.71 0.84
CA PHE A 116 4.10 11.31 1.13
C PHE A 116 5.02 10.73 2.19
N GLN A 117 4.45 9.92 3.07
CA GLN A 117 5.19 9.12 4.05
C GLN A 117 5.02 7.63 3.76
N VAL A 118 6.12 6.91 3.54
CA VAL A 118 6.13 5.44 3.47
C VAL A 118 5.92 4.87 4.88
N VAL A 119 4.93 3.99 5.04
CA VAL A 119 4.51 3.46 6.35
C VAL A 119 5.14 2.10 6.65
N ASN A 120 5.38 1.28 5.62
CA ASN A 120 6.01 -0.04 5.71
C ASN A 120 7.41 0.00 5.08
N GLY A 121 8.32 0.75 5.68
CA GLY A 121 9.67 0.95 5.15
C GLY A 121 10.51 -0.33 5.06
N GLU A 122 10.18 -1.35 5.85
CA GLU A 122 10.81 -2.68 5.86
C GLU A 122 10.46 -3.57 4.66
N LEU A 123 9.51 -3.14 3.82
CA LEU A 123 9.10 -3.88 2.64
C LEU A 123 10.28 -3.99 1.65
N CYS A 124 10.74 -5.21 1.38
CA CYS A 124 11.73 -5.49 0.35
C CYS A 124 11.13 -5.23 -1.04
N LEU A 125 11.80 -4.41 -1.84
CA LEU A 125 11.40 -4.11 -3.22
C LEU A 125 12.18 -4.95 -4.22
N ALA A 126 13.50 -5.08 -4.02
CA ALA A 126 14.41 -5.81 -4.89
C ALA A 126 15.71 -6.18 -4.16
N ASN A 127 16.43 -7.17 -4.67
CA ASN A 127 17.74 -7.60 -4.21
C ASN A 127 18.76 -7.41 -5.34
N LEU A 128 19.75 -6.55 -5.12
CA LEU A 128 20.84 -6.30 -6.06
C LEU A 128 21.97 -7.29 -5.76
N ASP A 129 22.33 -8.09 -6.77
CA ASP A 129 23.26 -9.23 -6.65
C ASP A 129 24.72 -8.87 -6.97
N SER A 130 25.03 -7.60 -7.24
CA SER A 130 26.38 -7.16 -7.62
C SER A 130 26.63 -5.69 -7.28
N ASP A 131 27.89 -5.35 -6.98
CA ASP A 131 28.37 -3.95 -6.83
C ASP A 131 28.24 -3.12 -8.12
N GLU A 132 28.03 -3.75 -9.28
CA GLU A 132 27.78 -3.06 -10.55
C GLU A 132 26.28 -2.79 -10.79
N ALA A 133 25.40 -3.25 -9.89
CA ALA A 133 23.96 -3.09 -10.03
C ALA A 133 23.55 -1.63 -9.88
N LYS A 134 22.70 -1.15 -10.79
CA LYS A 134 22.12 0.18 -10.77
C LYS A 134 20.62 0.10 -10.92
N LEU A 135 19.91 0.63 -9.94
CA LEU A 135 18.45 0.67 -9.93
C LEU A 135 18.00 2.13 -9.74
N HIS A 136 17.64 2.76 -10.86
CA HIS A 136 17.03 4.09 -10.88
C HIS A 136 15.55 3.96 -11.25
N VAL A 137 14.68 4.37 -10.33
CA VAL A 137 13.23 4.22 -10.47
C VAL A 137 12.51 5.51 -10.10
N GLU A 138 11.60 5.93 -10.96
CA GLU A 138 10.66 7.02 -10.72
C GLU A 138 9.26 6.42 -10.47
N PHE A 139 8.66 6.78 -9.35
CA PHE A 139 7.28 6.41 -9.00
C PHE A 139 6.40 7.66 -9.04
N ASN A 140 5.21 7.53 -9.61
CA ASN A 140 4.20 8.56 -9.50
C ASN A 140 3.12 8.11 -8.52
N VAL A 141 2.75 9.01 -7.62
CA VAL A 141 1.83 8.76 -6.50
C VAL A 141 0.70 9.77 -6.54
#